data_AF-A0A969YD75-F1
#
_entry.id   AF-A0A969YD75-F1
#
_cell.length_a   1.000
_cell.length_b   1.000
_cell.length_c   1.000
_cell.angle_alpha   90.00
_cell.angle_beta   90.00
_cell.angle_gamma   90.00
#
_symmetry.space_group_name_H-M   'P 1'
#
loop_
_entity.id
_entity.type
_entity.pdbx_description
1 polymer ?
#
loop_
_entity_poly.entity_id
_entity_poly.type
_entity_poly.pdbx_seq_one_letter_code
_entity_poly.pdbx_strand_id
1 'polypeptide(L)'
;MSKLESTIVGILVGGACVWLSFVVCWWTAALIHIYVGGISVSTIAGAAFVGLLIGIVLDVLFLRSWVRGFYAARMWLLAILYGALCVLAVASFMGLPVGTFALGLVAGAYAGRRQVHKPSGDSAERGLRRTAFFAALMTSGAALPIGFLALQDRSAAELFAKMLGIRSWGAGVVAVCILCMLLFAVQYWCSLWAGRLALRLGSGTIQFRPVQD
;
A
#
# COMPACT_ATOMS: atom_id res chain seq x y z
N MET A 1 -2.11 12.90 20.75
CA MET A 1 -2.67 11.64 20.21
C MET A 1 -3.72 11.12 21.15
N SER A 2 -4.90 10.77 20.64
CA SER A 2 -5.84 9.97 21.42
C SER A 2 -5.30 8.54 21.58
N LYS A 3 -5.69 7.83 22.64
CA LYS A 3 -5.29 6.43 22.86
C LYS A 3 -5.71 5.55 21.67
N LEU A 4 -6.90 5.81 21.10
CA LEU A 4 -7.42 5.12 19.92
C LEU A 4 -6.54 5.27 18.67
N GLU A 5 -6.06 6.48 18.39
CA GLU A 5 -5.16 6.73 17.26
C GLU A 5 -3.83 6.02 17.39
N SER A 6 -3.27 6.04 18.60
CA SER A 6 -2.03 5.33 18.89
C SER A 6 -2.21 3.82 18.69
N THR A 7 -3.36 3.26 19.08
CA THR A 7 -3.67 1.84 18.86
C THR A 7 -3.85 1.52 17.38
N ILE A 8 -4.59 2.33 16.64
CA ILE A 8 -4.82 2.12 15.19
C ILE A 8 -3.50 2.19 14.42
N VAL A 9 -2.68 3.21 14.69
CA VAL A 9 -1.35 3.35 14.07
C VAL A 9 -0.45 2.20 14.48
N GLY A 10 -0.49 1.78 15.75
CA GLY A 10 0.26 0.62 16.23
C GLY A 10 -0.11 -0.66 15.48
N ILE A 11 -1.41 -0.97 15.34
CA ILE A 11 -1.88 -2.15 14.61
C ILE A 11 -1.48 -2.08 13.13
N LEU A 12 -1.62 -0.92 12.49
CA LEU A 12 -1.26 -0.73 11.09
C LEU A 12 0.24 -0.93 10.86
N VAL A 13 1.07 -0.29 11.68
CA VAL A 13 2.52 -0.31 11.56
C VAL A 13 3.08 -1.67 11.94
N GLY A 14 2.56 -2.28 13.02
CA GLY A 14 2.99 -3.59 13.47
C GLY A 14 2.54 -4.71 12.54
N GLY A 15 1.26 -4.68 12.12
CA GLY A 15 0.75 -5.59 11.11
C GLY A 15 1.55 -5.50 9.80
N ALA A 16 1.89 -4.28 9.37
CA ALA A 16 2.75 -4.08 8.21
C ALA A 16 4.15 -4.69 8.38
N CYS A 17 4.77 -4.57 9.56
CA CYS A 17 6.10 -5.12 9.85
C CYS A 17 6.10 -6.66 9.83
N VAL A 18 5.12 -7.28 10.49
CA VAL A 18 4.94 -8.74 10.50
C VAL A 18 4.70 -9.26 9.09
N TRP A 19 3.81 -8.58 8.35
CA TRP A 19 3.47 -8.95 6.98
C TRP A 19 4.67 -8.79 6.04
N LEU A 20 5.45 -7.71 6.16
CA LEU A 20 6.69 -7.49 5.42
C LEU A 20 7.68 -8.65 5.61
N SER A 21 7.91 -9.04 6.87
CA SER A 21 8.87 -10.09 7.20
C SER A 21 8.44 -11.46 6.66
N PHE A 22 7.15 -11.78 6.78
CA PHE A 22 6.57 -13.01 6.23
C PHE A 22 6.76 -13.10 4.71
N VAL A 23 6.36 -12.07 3.97
CA VAL A 23 6.37 -12.10 2.50
C VAL A 23 7.80 -12.09 1.95
N VAL A 24 8.73 -11.35 2.57
CA VAL A 24 10.15 -11.36 2.18
C VAL A 24 10.76 -12.76 2.37
N CYS A 25 10.53 -13.40 3.51
CA CYS A 25 11.03 -14.76 3.75
C CYS A 25 10.38 -15.80 2.83
N TRP A 26 9.08 -15.66 2.53
CA TRP A 26 8.39 -16.52 1.56
C TRP A 26 8.99 -16.40 0.16
N TRP A 27 9.10 -15.17 -0.37
CA TRP A 27 9.58 -14.95 -1.73
C TRP A 27 11.05 -15.27 -1.90
N THR A 28 11.89 -15.01 -0.90
CA THR A 28 13.30 -15.43 -0.94
C THR A 28 13.41 -16.95 -1.01
N ALA A 29 12.67 -17.70 -0.20
CA ALA A 29 12.65 -19.15 -0.26
C ALA A 29 12.09 -19.68 -1.60
N ALA A 30 11.02 -19.07 -2.12
CA ALA A 30 10.44 -19.43 -3.41
C ALA A 30 11.40 -19.17 -4.58
N LEU A 31 12.12 -18.04 -4.58
CA LEU A 31 13.13 -17.73 -5.60
C LEU A 31 14.29 -18.73 -5.55
N ILE A 32 14.79 -19.08 -4.37
CA ILE A 32 15.86 -20.08 -4.24
C ILE A 32 15.37 -21.44 -4.76
N HIS A 33 14.14 -21.83 -4.44
CA HIS A 33 13.55 -23.07 -4.97
C HIS A 33 13.48 -23.07 -6.50
N ILE A 34 13.09 -21.96 -7.12
CA ILE A 34 12.95 -21.84 -8.58
C ILE A 34 14.32 -21.83 -9.30
N TYR A 35 15.30 -21.10 -8.78
CA TYR A 35 16.56 -20.85 -9.50
C TYR A 35 17.70 -21.81 -9.15
N VAL A 36 17.76 -22.30 -7.90
CA VAL A 36 18.85 -23.18 -7.44
C VAL A 36 18.42 -24.65 -7.48
N GLY A 37 17.12 -24.92 -7.33
CA GLY A 37 16.57 -26.28 -7.28
C GLY A 37 16.95 -27.04 -6.00
N GLY A 38 16.20 -28.09 -5.66
CA GLY A 38 16.52 -29.00 -4.55
C GLY A 38 15.98 -28.61 -3.17
N ILE A 39 15.18 -27.54 -3.07
CA ILE A 39 14.48 -27.17 -1.83
C ILE A 39 13.10 -27.85 -1.81
N SER A 40 12.67 -28.38 -0.66
CA SER A 40 11.32 -28.93 -0.50
C SER A 40 10.29 -27.81 -0.27
N VAL A 41 9.03 -28.05 -0.66
CA VAL A 41 7.91 -27.15 -0.35
C VAL A 41 7.76 -26.91 1.17
N SER A 42 8.10 -27.91 1.99
CA SER A 42 8.11 -27.78 3.46
C SER A 42 9.13 -26.76 3.96
N THR A 43 10.25 -26.57 3.26
CA THR A 43 11.27 -25.57 3.61
C THR A 43 10.79 -24.16 3.28
N ILE A 44 10.03 -23.97 2.20
CA ILE A 44 9.40 -22.68 1.86
C ILE A 44 8.41 -22.27 2.96
N ALA A 45 7.55 -23.21 3.37
CA ALA A 45 6.61 -22.98 4.47
C ALA A 45 7.34 -22.65 5.78
N GLY A 46 8.41 -23.40 6.11
CA GLY A 46 9.24 -23.16 7.28
C GLY A 46 9.87 -21.76 7.29
N ALA A 47 10.45 -21.33 6.17
CA ALA A 47 11.02 -19.99 6.02
C ALA A 47 9.97 -18.89 6.24
N ALA A 48 8.75 -19.10 5.76
CA ALA A 48 7.65 -18.16 5.94
C ALA A 48 7.24 -18.02 7.42
N PHE A 49 7.14 -19.14 8.16
CA PHE A 49 6.85 -19.11 9.59
C PHE A 49 7.99 -18.47 10.39
N VAL A 50 9.25 -18.70 10.02
CA VAL A 50 10.39 -18.02 10.63
C VAL A 50 10.32 -16.52 10.37
N GLY A 51 10.00 -16.10 9.14
CA GLY A 51 9.78 -14.69 8.81
C GLY A 51 8.65 -14.05 9.61
N LEU A 52 7.55 -14.77 9.80
CA LEU A 52 6.43 -14.33 10.64
C LEU A 52 6.85 -14.17 12.10
N LEU A 53 7.59 -15.14 12.65
CA LEU A 53 8.09 -15.08 14.02
C LEU A 53 9.05 -13.92 14.23
N ILE A 54 10.00 -13.71 13.30
CA ILE A 54 10.92 -12.58 13.31
C ILE A 54 10.14 -11.26 13.25
N GLY A 55 9.14 -11.19 12.39
CA GLY A 55 8.26 -10.02 12.28
C GLY A 55 7.54 -9.69 13.58
N ILE A 56 7.00 -10.70 14.27
CA ILE A 56 6.34 -10.51 15.59
C ILE A 56 7.34 -10.03 16.63
N VAL A 57 8.53 -10.62 16.69
CA VAL A 57 9.56 -10.20 17.64
C VAL A 57 10.00 -8.76 17.37
N LEU A 58 10.24 -8.39 16.12
CA LEU A 58 10.57 -7.02 15.74
C LEU A 58 9.46 -6.04 16.08
N ASP A 59 8.21 -6.43 15.87
CA ASP A 59 7.06 -5.62 16.23
C ASP A 59 7.04 -5.36 17.75
N VAL A 60 7.05 -6.39 18.57
CA VAL A 60 7.01 -6.24 20.04
C VAL A 60 8.16 -5.38 20.57
N LEU A 61 9.36 -5.49 19.99
CA LEU A 61 10.54 -4.74 20.42
C LEU A 61 10.52 -3.27 19.96
N PHE A 62 10.10 -2.99 18.73
CA PHE A 62 10.25 -1.66 18.12
C PHE A 62 8.94 -0.86 18.01
N LEU A 63 7.77 -1.48 18.17
CA LEU A 63 6.46 -0.83 18.03
C LEU A 63 6.32 0.42 18.90
N ARG A 64 6.79 0.36 20.16
CA ARG A 64 6.71 1.49 21.09
C ARG A 64 7.60 2.67 20.67
N SER A 65 8.71 2.40 19.98
CA SER A 65 9.59 3.43 19.42
C SER A 65 9.00 4.01 18.13
N TRP A 66 8.49 3.14 17.25
CA TRP A 66 7.95 3.51 15.96
C TRP A 66 6.68 4.35 16.09
N VAL A 67 5.75 3.98 16.96
CA VAL A 67 4.52 4.77 17.21
C VAL A 67 4.84 6.18 17.72
N ARG A 68 5.85 6.31 18.58
CA ARG A 68 6.29 7.62 19.11
C ARG A 68 6.96 8.47 18.04
N GLY A 69 7.73 7.86 17.13
CA GLY A 69 8.41 8.51 16.02
C GLY A 69 7.54 8.75 14.78
N PHE A 70 6.39 8.09 14.65
CA PHE A 70 5.63 8.01 13.40
C PHE A 70 5.17 9.36 12.85
N TYR A 71 4.80 10.30 13.72
CA TYR A 71 4.39 11.65 13.29
C TYR A 71 5.58 12.63 13.16
N ALA A 72 6.71 12.32 13.80
CA ALA A 72 7.94 13.09 13.69
C ALA A 72 8.81 12.65 12.50
N ALA A 73 8.52 11.48 11.92
CA ALA A 73 9.29 10.89 10.83
C ALA A 73 9.32 11.79 9.59
N ARG A 74 10.48 11.79 8.92
CA ARG A 74 10.72 12.56 7.70
C ARG A 74 9.82 12.03 6.58
N MET A 75 9.30 12.93 5.76
CA MET A 75 8.35 12.60 4.68
C MET A 75 8.94 11.60 3.67
N TRP A 76 10.25 11.67 3.44
CA TRP A 76 10.99 10.72 2.60
C TRP A 76 10.97 9.28 3.15
N LEU A 77 11.11 9.09 4.46
CA LEU A 77 11.06 7.75 5.07
C LEU A 77 9.67 7.13 4.92
N LEU A 78 8.61 7.94 5.04
CA LEU A 78 7.25 7.47 4.77
C LEU A 78 7.05 7.09 3.31
N ALA A 79 7.63 7.84 2.38
CA ALA A 79 7.57 7.50 0.95
C ALA A 79 8.30 6.18 0.65
N ILE A 80 9.47 5.95 1.25
CA ILE A 80 10.19 4.66 1.15
C ILE A 80 9.35 3.53 1.74
N LEU A 81 8.83 3.71 2.95
CA LEU A 81 8.00 2.68 3.61
C LEU A 81 6.76 2.36 2.79
N TYR A 82 6.08 3.39 2.26
CA TYR A 82 4.94 3.21 1.37
C TYR A 82 5.33 2.45 0.10
N GLY A 83 6.46 2.80 -0.52
CA GLY A 83 6.95 2.09 -1.70
C GLY A 83 7.26 0.63 -1.42
N ALA A 84 7.92 0.33 -0.30
CA ALA A 84 8.18 -1.04 0.15
C ALA A 84 6.88 -1.82 0.37
N LEU A 85 5.87 -1.20 1.01
CA LEU A 85 4.55 -1.79 1.20
C LEU A 85 3.82 -2.02 -0.13
N CYS A 86 3.96 -1.12 -1.10
CA CYS A 86 3.39 -1.31 -2.43
C CYS A 86 4.01 -2.50 -3.15
N VAL A 87 5.34 -2.63 -3.17
CA VAL A 87 6.03 -3.79 -3.76
C VAL A 87 5.57 -5.08 -3.08
N LEU A 88 5.46 -5.05 -1.75
CA LEU A 88 5.00 -6.20 -0.98
C LEU A 88 3.56 -6.57 -1.30
N ALA A 89 2.68 -5.58 -1.41
CA ALA A 89 1.28 -5.78 -1.79
C ALA A 89 1.18 -6.44 -3.16
N VAL A 90 1.94 -5.94 -4.15
CA VAL A 90 2.03 -6.55 -5.48
C VAL A 90 2.50 -8.00 -5.36
N ALA A 91 3.56 -8.26 -4.59
CA ALA A 91 4.09 -9.61 -4.39
C ALA A 91 3.12 -10.55 -3.65
N SER A 92 2.32 -10.02 -2.72
CA SER A 92 1.36 -10.80 -1.92
C SER A 92 0.10 -11.18 -2.71
N PHE A 93 -0.38 -10.26 -3.55
CA PHE A 93 -1.62 -10.43 -4.31
C PHE A 93 -1.37 -10.95 -5.73
N MET A 94 -0.24 -11.64 -5.96
CA MET A 94 0.15 -12.19 -7.26
C MET A 94 0.11 -11.16 -8.40
N GLY A 95 0.40 -9.91 -8.08
CA GLY A 95 0.38 -8.79 -9.00
C GLY A 95 -0.96 -8.04 -9.13
N LEU A 96 -2.01 -8.46 -8.42
CA LEU A 96 -3.26 -7.70 -8.45
C LEU A 96 -3.10 -6.36 -7.70
N PRO A 97 -3.61 -5.24 -8.25
CA PRO A 97 -3.45 -3.91 -7.66
C PRO A 97 -4.29 -3.68 -6.40
N VAL A 98 -4.90 -4.72 -5.82
CA VAL A 98 -5.79 -4.63 -4.65
C VAL A 98 -5.05 -4.10 -3.42
N GLY A 99 -3.86 -4.65 -3.13
CA GLY A 99 -3.10 -4.23 -1.96
C GLY A 99 -2.53 -2.81 -2.11
N THR A 100 -2.05 -2.45 -3.31
CA THR A 100 -1.59 -1.08 -3.60
C THR A 100 -2.74 -0.07 -3.52
N PHE A 101 -3.94 -0.48 -3.94
CA PHE A 101 -5.15 0.34 -3.85
C PHE A 101 -5.51 0.63 -2.38
N ALA A 102 -5.56 -0.41 -1.56
CA ALA A 102 -5.83 -0.31 -0.13
C ALA A 102 -4.78 0.55 0.59
N LEU A 103 -3.50 0.38 0.26
CA LEU A 103 -2.43 1.20 0.82
C LEU A 103 -2.58 2.69 0.47
N GLY A 104 -2.98 3.01 -0.75
CA GLY A 104 -3.17 4.41 -1.13
C GLY A 104 -4.36 5.08 -0.42
N LEU A 105 -5.43 4.33 -0.10
CA LEU A 105 -6.51 4.80 0.78
C LEU A 105 -5.98 5.15 2.18
N VAL A 106 -5.17 4.26 2.77
CA VAL A 106 -4.54 4.47 4.08
C VAL A 106 -3.59 5.67 4.04
N ALA A 107 -2.79 5.81 2.98
CA ALA A 107 -1.89 6.95 2.79
C ALA A 107 -2.64 8.29 2.67
N GLY A 108 -3.77 8.30 1.95
CA GLY A 108 -4.66 9.46 1.86
C GLY A 108 -5.23 9.85 3.23
N ALA A 109 -5.78 8.88 3.96
CA ALA A 109 -6.30 9.09 5.32
C ALA A 109 -5.21 9.60 6.27
N TYR A 110 -4.02 9.01 6.20
CA TYR A 110 -2.87 9.44 7.00
C TYR A 110 -2.44 10.87 6.68
N ALA A 111 -2.34 11.25 5.40
CA ALA A 111 -1.98 12.61 5.00
C ALA A 111 -2.99 13.65 5.52
N GLY A 112 -4.28 13.33 5.49
CA GLY A 112 -5.33 14.17 6.07
C GLY A 112 -5.15 14.34 7.59
N ARG A 113 -4.96 13.24 8.31
CA ARG A 113 -4.74 13.26 9.76
C ARG A 113 -3.46 13.99 10.19
N ARG A 114 -2.39 13.87 9.40
CA ARG A 114 -1.10 14.51 9.67
C ARG A 114 -1.20 16.03 9.60
N GLN A 115 -1.96 16.57 8.65
CA GLN A 115 -2.19 18.01 8.52
C GLN A 115 -2.90 18.61 9.74
N VAL A 116 -3.78 17.85 10.40
CA VAL A 116 -4.44 18.29 11.65
C VAL A 116 -3.43 18.38 12.81
N HIS A 117 -2.46 17.46 12.87
CA HIS A 117 -1.49 17.38 13.97
C HIS A 117 -0.28 18.29 13.77
N LYS A 118 0.07 18.57 12.52
CA LYS A 118 1.21 19.40 12.15
C LYS A 118 0.83 20.19 10.90
N PRO A 119 0.11 21.32 11.05
CA PRO A 119 -0.25 22.16 9.92
C PRO A 119 1.05 22.62 9.26
N SER A 120 1.31 22.12 8.05
CA SER A 120 2.36 22.67 7.21
C SER A 120 1.92 24.05 6.72
N GLY A 121 2.85 25.00 6.55
CA GLY A 121 2.55 26.30 5.93
C GLY A 121 2.10 26.20 4.46
N ASP A 122 2.20 25.01 3.86
CA ASP A 122 1.65 24.70 2.53
C ASP A 122 0.18 24.27 2.66
N SER A 123 -0.69 24.71 1.74
CA SER A 123 -2.13 24.41 1.80
C SER A 123 -2.38 22.92 2.00
N ALA A 124 -3.17 22.55 3.01
CA ALA A 124 -3.48 21.17 3.36
C ALA A 124 -3.95 20.34 2.16
N GLU A 125 -4.64 21.00 1.21
CA GLU A 125 -5.10 20.39 -0.03
C GLU A 125 -3.94 20.01 -0.97
N ARG A 126 -2.88 20.81 -1.07
CA ARG A 126 -1.70 20.50 -1.90
C ARG A 126 -0.97 19.25 -1.39
N GLY A 127 -0.80 19.13 -0.07
CA GLY A 127 -0.20 17.96 0.55
C GLY A 127 -1.02 16.68 0.29
N LEU A 128 -2.35 16.81 0.36
CA LEU A 128 -3.27 15.70 0.06
C LEU A 128 -3.21 15.28 -1.40
N ARG A 129 -3.26 16.24 -2.34
CA ARG A 129 -3.16 15.99 -3.78
C ARG A 129 -1.84 15.33 -4.16
N ARG A 130 -0.71 15.78 -3.61
CA ARG A 130 0.60 15.15 -3.83
C ARG A 130 0.63 13.70 -3.36
N THR A 131 0.06 13.43 -2.18
CA THR A 131 0.00 12.06 -1.64
C THR A 131 -0.91 11.17 -2.48
N ALA A 132 -2.09 11.65 -2.85
CA ALA A 132 -3.02 10.93 -3.72
C ALA A 132 -2.43 10.66 -5.11
N PHE A 133 -1.73 11.64 -5.69
CA PHE A 133 -1.03 11.48 -6.97
C PHE A 133 0.08 10.44 -6.87
N PHE A 134 0.90 10.50 -5.82
CA PHE A 134 1.95 9.51 -5.58
C PHE A 134 1.38 8.08 -5.41
N ALA A 135 0.30 7.94 -4.64
CA ALA A 135 -0.37 6.65 -4.46
C ALA A 135 -0.96 6.09 -5.77
N ALA A 136 -1.59 6.94 -6.57
CA ALA A 136 -2.13 6.60 -7.88
C ALA A 136 -1.01 6.19 -8.86
N LEU A 137 0.12 6.92 -8.86
CA LEU A 137 1.27 6.62 -9.69
C LEU A 137 1.87 5.27 -9.34
N MET A 138 2.04 4.96 -8.05
CA MET A 138 2.57 3.67 -7.61
C MET A 138 1.63 2.51 -7.97
N THR A 139 0.31 2.71 -7.84
CA THR A 139 -0.69 1.69 -8.18
C THR A 139 -0.76 1.43 -9.68
N SER A 140 -0.83 2.48 -10.49
CA SER A 140 -0.87 2.38 -11.96
C SER A 140 0.46 1.87 -12.52
N GLY A 141 1.58 2.36 -11.98
CA GLY A 141 2.93 1.92 -12.34
C GLY A 141 3.19 0.46 -12.01
N ALA A 142 2.60 -0.08 -10.93
CA ALA A 142 2.62 -1.50 -10.65
C ALA A 142 1.70 -2.30 -11.58
N ALA A 143 0.49 -1.81 -11.84
CA ALA A 143 -0.49 -2.51 -12.68
C ALA A 143 -0.08 -2.62 -14.15
N LEU A 144 0.68 -1.65 -14.67
CA LEU A 144 1.09 -1.59 -16.07
C LEU A 144 1.98 -2.77 -16.51
N PRO A 145 3.12 -3.08 -15.88
CA PRO A 145 3.94 -4.24 -16.25
C PRO A 145 3.17 -5.56 -16.07
N ILE A 146 2.27 -5.63 -15.08
CA ILE A 146 1.47 -6.83 -14.80
C ILE A 146 0.42 -7.03 -15.89
N GLY A 147 -0.26 -5.97 -16.31
CA GLY A 147 -1.18 -6.01 -17.46
C GLY A 147 -0.45 -6.37 -18.76
N PHE A 148 0.77 -5.88 -18.95
CA PHE A 148 1.57 -6.24 -20.11
C PHE A 148 1.99 -7.72 -20.10
N LEU A 149 2.42 -8.25 -18.96
CA LEU A 149 2.69 -9.67 -18.78
C LEU A 149 1.42 -10.53 -19.00
N ALA A 150 0.26 -10.07 -18.53
CA ALA A 150 -1.01 -10.75 -18.74
C ALA A 150 -1.41 -10.84 -20.22
N LEU A 151 -1.04 -9.87 -21.06
CA LEU A 151 -1.29 -9.96 -22.51
C LEU A 151 -0.44 -11.02 -23.21
N GLN A 152 0.68 -11.44 -22.63
CA GLN A 152 1.53 -12.50 -23.17
C GLN A 152 0.99 -13.90 -22.85
N ASP A 153 0.20 -14.02 -21.79
CA ASP A 153 -0.44 -15.27 -21.41
C ASP A 153 -1.73 -15.49 -22.22
N ARG A 154 -1.84 -16.65 -22.87
CA ARG A 154 -3.01 -17.01 -23.69
C ARG A 154 -4.30 -17.05 -22.87
N SER A 155 -4.22 -17.50 -21.63
CA SER A 155 -5.40 -17.65 -20.75
C SER A 155 -5.99 -16.28 -20.37
N ALA A 156 -5.15 -15.32 -20.05
CA ALA A 156 -5.54 -13.95 -19.74
C ALA A 156 -5.98 -13.20 -20.99
N ALA A 157 -5.31 -13.38 -22.14
CA ALA A 157 -5.72 -12.79 -23.41
C ALA A 157 -7.13 -13.25 -23.84
N GLU A 158 -7.48 -14.52 -23.64
CA GLU A 158 -8.84 -15.03 -23.91
C GLU A 158 -9.90 -14.42 -23.00
N LEU A 159 -9.59 -14.18 -21.72
CA LEU A 159 -10.47 -13.48 -20.80
C LEU A 159 -10.70 -12.02 -21.24
N PHE A 160 -9.64 -11.31 -21.64
CA PHE A 160 -9.76 -9.96 -22.19
C PHE A 160 -10.56 -9.95 -23.49
N ALA A 161 -10.36 -10.94 -24.37
CA ALA A 161 -11.13 -11.07 -25.60
C ALA A 161 -12.63 -11.33 -25.32
N LYS A 162 -12.96 -12.15 -24.32
CA LYS A 162 -14.34 -12.43 -23.92
C LYS A 162 -15.01 -11.24 -23.21
N MET A 163 -14.30 -10.54 -22.33
CA MET A 163 -14.88 -9.42 -21.57
C MET A 163 -14.98 -8.12 -22.37
N LEU A 164 -13.99 -7.83 -23.22
CA LEU A 164 -13.89 -6.55 -23.94
C LEU A 164 -14.13 -6.70 -25.45
N GLY A 165 -14.30 -7.92 -25.97
CA GLY A 165 -14.49 -8.17 -27.41
C GLY A 165 -13.21 -7.95 -28.25
N ILE A 166 -12.05 -7.92 -27.61
CA ILE A 166 -10.80 -7.49 -28.24
C ILE A 166 -10.05 -8.68 -28.83
N ARG A 167 -9.89 -8.69 -30.15
CA ARG A 167 -9.27 -9.81 -30.89
C ARG A 167 -7.86 -9.52 -31.39
N SER A 168 -7.40 -8.26 -31.37
CA SER A 168 -6.07 -7.87 -31.85
C SER A 168 -5.13 -7.51 -30.69
N TRP A 169 -3.85 -7.88 -30.84
CA TRP A 169 -2.82 -7.60 -29.84
C TRP A 169 -2.67 -6.10 -29.54
N GLY A 170 -2.74 -5.26 -30.58
CA GLY A 170 -2.69 -3.81 -30.44
C GLY A 170 -3.87 -3.24 -29.62
N ALA A 171 -5.08 -3.77 -29.82
CA ALA A 171 -6.23 -3.36 -29.01
C ALA A 171 -6.12 -3.86 -27.56
N GLY A 172 -5.44 -5.00 -27.30
CA GLY A 172 -5.15 -5.47 -25.95
C GLY A 172 -4.23 -4.51 -25.18
N VAL A 173 -3.17 -4.02 -25.82
CA VAL A 173 -2.27 -3.01 -25.24
C VAL A 173 -3.04 -1.71 -24.93
N VAL A 174 -3.87 -1.24 -25.87
CA VAL A 174 -4.71 -0.06 -25.66
C VAL A 174 -5.66 -0.25 -24.47
N ALA A 175 -6.29 -1.43 -24.35
CA ALA A 175 -7.16 -1.74 -23.23
C ALA A 175 -6.43 -1.75 -21.88
N VAL A 176 -5.23 -2.33 -21.82
CA VAL A 176 -4.40 -2.29 -20.60
C VAL A 176 -4.03 -0.86 -20.23
N CYS A 177 -3.65 -0.03 -21.20
CA CYS A 177 -3.37 1.39 -20.97
C CYS A 177 -4.61 2.15 -20.44
N ILE A 178 -5.77 1.93 -21.06
CA ILE A 178 -7.05 2.52 -20.60
C ILE A 178 -7.38 2.07 -19.18
N LEU A 179 -7.24 0.78 -18.88
CA LEU A 179 -7.49 0.23 -17.56
C LEU A 179 -6.53 0.80 -16.52
N CYS A 180 -5.25 0.97 -16.84
CA CYS A 180 -4.25 1.58 -15.96
C CYS A 180 -4.54 3.07 -15.70
N MET A 181 -5.03 3.79 -16.72
CA MET A 181 -5.47 5.19 -16.57
C MET A 181 -6.74 5.29 -15.72
N LEU A 182 -7.68 4.37 -15.89
CA LEU A 182 -8.88 4.28 -15.06
C LEU A 182 -8.51 3.98 -13.60
N LEU A 183 -7.65 2.99 -13.37
CA LEU A 183 -7.13 2.65 -12.04
C LEU A 183 -6.42 3.83 -11.40
N PHE A 184 -5.61 4.57 -12.16
CA PHE A 184 -4.97 5.80 -11.69
C PHE A 184 -6.00 6.83 -11.23
N ALA A 185 -7.01 7.12 -12.06
CA ALA A 185 -8.04 8.12 -11.75
C ALA A 185 -8.88 7.72 -10.52
N VAL A 186 -9.30 6.46 -10.45
CA VAL A 186 -10.05 5.91 -9.31
C VAL A 186 -9.20 5.97 -8.05
N GLN A 187 -7.96 5.49 -8.09
CA GLN A 187 -7.05 5.52 -6.94
C GLN A 187 -6.83 6.94 -6.44
N TYR A 188 -6.59 7.88 -7.35
CA TYR A 188 -6.39 9.29 -7.02
C TYR A 188 -7.63 9.85 -6.31
N TRP A 189 -8.82 9.63 -6.88
CA TRP A 189 -10.08 10.14 -6.33
C TRP A 189 -10.38 9.53 -4.95
N CYS A 190 -10.25 8.22 -4.82
CA CYS A 190 -10.47 7.49 -3.57
C CYS A 190 -9.50 7.94 -2.47
N SER A 191 -8.22 8.09 -2.79
CA SER A 191 -7.20 8.56 -1.83
C SER A 191 -7.47 10.00 -1.38
N LEU A 192 -7.89 10.87 -2.31
CA LEU A 192 -8.27 12.25 -2.00
C LEU A 192 -9.52 12.30 -1.12
N TRP A 193 -10.52 11.46 -1.41
CA TRP A 193 -11.75 11.38 -0.64
C TRP A 193 -11.50 10.87 0.78
N ALA A 194 -10.70 9.81 0.93
CA ALA A 194 -10.27 9.29 2.23
C ALA A 194 -9.53 10.35 3.06
N GLY A 195 -8.64 11.12 2.42
CA GLY A 195 -7.93 12.22 3.08
C GLY A 195 -8.83 13.37 3.51
N ARG A 196 -9.81 13.76 2.68
CA ARG A 196 -10.81 14.78 3.02
C ARG A 196 -11.71 14.33 4.17
N LEU A 197 -12.13 13.06 4.17
CA LEU A 197 -12.92 12.48 5.25
C LEU A 197 -12.13 12.50 6.57
N ALA A 198 -10.86 12.10 6.53
CA ALA A 198 -9.98 12.14 7.68
C ALA A 198 -9.74 13.55 8.22
N LEU A 199 -9.62 14.56 7.34
CA LEU A 199 -9.55 15.97 7.73
C LEU A 199 -10.83 16.41 8.46
N ARG A 200 -12.01 16.13 7.89
CA ARG A 200 -13.31 16.51 8.48
C ARG A 200 -13.51 15.91 9.89
N LEU A 201 -13.16 14.64 10.07
CA LEU A 201 -13.22 13.96 11.36
C LEU A 201 -12.26 14.59 12.39
N GLY A 202 -11.07 15.01 11.94
CA GLY A 202 -10.11 15.70 12.79
C GLY A 202 -10.58 17.10 13.21
N SER A 203 -11.17 17.87 12.30
CA SER A 203 -11.69 19.22 12.57
C SER A 203 -12.86 19.21 13.55
N GLY A 204 -13.79 18.24 13.43
CA GLY A 204 -14.94 18.12 14.32
C GLY A 204 -14.59 17.77 15.77
N THR A 205 -13.45 17.11 15.99
CA THR A 205 -12.98 16.75 17.33
C THR A 205 -12.37 17.94 18.09
N ILE A 206 -11.89 18.97 17.37
CA ILE A 206 -11.27 20.16 18.00
C ILE A 206 -12.33 21.09 18.62
N GLN A 207 -13.57 21.08 18.14
CA GLN A 207 -14.66 21.89 18.72
C GLN A 207 -15.23 21.35 20.04
N PHE A 208 -14.88 20.12 20.46
CA PHE A 208 -15.40 19.49 21.68
C PHE A 208 -14.43 19.45 22.86
N ARG A 209 -13.37 20.28 22.86
CA ARG A 209 -12.69 20.61 24.12
C ARG A 209 -13.29 21.92 24.65
N PRO A 210 -14.24 21.88 25.61
CA PRO A 210 -14.43 23.05 26.44
C PRO A 210 -13.09 23.39 27.07
N VAL A 211 -12.70 24.65 26.94
CA VAL A 211 -11.62 25.26 27.69
C VAL A 211 -11.95 24.98 29.16
N GLN A 212 -11.18 24.11 29.81
CA GLN A 212 -11.16 24.06 31.26
C GLN A 212 -10.14 25.11 31.66
N ASP A 213 -10.67 26.20 32.19
CA ASP A 213 -9.97 27.28 32.88
C ASP A 213 -9.16 26.74 34.08
#